data_AF-A0A7G9RIK6-F1
#
_entry.id   AF-A0A7G9RIK6-F1
#
_cell.length_a   1.000
_cell.length_b   1.000
_cell.length_c   1.000
_cell.angle_alpha   90.00
_cell.angle_beta   90.00
_cell.angle_gamma   90.00
#
_symmetry.space_group_name_H-M   'P 1'
#
loop_
_entity.id
_entity.type
_entity.pdbx_description
1 polymer ?
#
loop_
_entity_poly.entity_id
_entity_poly.type
_entity_poly.pdbx_seq_one_letter_code
_entity_poly.pdbx_strand_id
1 'polypeptide(L)'
;MSQRLPSTDWPALLRCAPHFSRAIVDALCGSEPDDFAPLVRAVYYFDLFDAQVSNGGVDQYFSNVAAHLADASMVPGIIAANPVYAPVLPLIEEAHAIWTTVADAYREDDEDDEREEDDDEDDDLLTPHAERMETIATAFYALHHAIRQRLEEDIVRDPHRYFAVAPVPGLHGSGVEHVALADGAYRLRFVDGFPIGPNVFENGDGGCDVVWFSPDRTLLQCEVAGWAAQRERHWIHYPSQASSSWTSGEDFMSGALQAVRNDREALGLGHHGLHETFNAQGLRTSAQLYWHGEELCSEHIYPDGTPQLRIAPHAGGKRWLRYWPGGALNTESIEDRDGRDRYLRCLDEQGADLAPQGTGRLVEMLSLDDGMRQWREGELVGGFLHGTVLRWASHPDGSGARETERTFYKNGRAA
;
A
#
# COMPACT_ATOMS: atom_id res chain seq x y z
N MET A 1 -15.50 -36.34 6.89
CA MET A 1 -16.22 -35.34 6.08
C MET A 1 -15.28 -34.91 4.96
N SER A 2 -15.77 -34.69 3.73
CA SER A 2 -14.91 -34.18 2.66
C SER A 2 -14.67 -32.70 2.93
N GLN A 3 -13.47 -32.34 3.35
CA GLN A 3 -13.10 -30.94 3.58
C GLN A 3 -13.13 -30.17 2.24
N ARG A 4 -13.72 -28.97 2.25
CA ARG A 4 -13.94 -28.18 1.03
C ARG A 4 -12.77 -27.24 0.74
N LEU A 5 -12.60 -26.88 -0.53
CA LEU A 5 -11.74 -25.77 -0.95
C LEU A 5 -12.61 -24.52 -1.14
N PRO A 6 -12.07 -23.31 -0.91
CA PRO A 6 -12.68 -22.06 -1.36
C PRO A 6 -13.04 -22.14 -2.85
N SER A 7 -14.28 -21.78 -3.18
CA SER A 7 -14.74 -21.73 -4.56
C SER A 7 -14.36 -20.39 -5.18
N THR A 8 -13.74 -20.40 -6.35
CA THR A 8 -13.40 -19.19 -7.11
C THR A 8 -13.48 -19.49 -8.60
N ASP A 9 -13.28 -18.51 -9.47
CA ASP A 9 -13.03 -18.72 -10.89
C ASP A 9 -11.74 -18.03 -11.32
N TRP A 10 -11.29 -18.29 -12.55
CA TRP A 10 -10.05 -17.69 -13.03
C TRP A 10 -10.08 -16.16 -13.02
N PRO A 11 -11.13 -15.48 -13.52
CA PRO A 11 -11.22 -14.02 -13.41
C PRO A 11 -11.08 -13.49 -11.98
N ALA A 12 -11.83 -14.04 -11.02
CA ALA A 12 -11.78 -13.61 -9.63
C ALA A 12 -10.42 -13.85 -9.01
N LEU A 13 -9.85 -15.06 -9.18
CA LEU A 13 -8.55 -15.42 -8.62
C LEU A 13 -7.42 -14.55 -9.20
N LEU A 14 -7.43 -14.28 -10.51
CA LEU A 14 -6.38 -13.48 -11.13
C LEU A 14 -6.40 -12.01 -10.70
N ARG A 15 -7.59 -11.45 -10.41
CA ARG A 15 -7.72 -10.10 -9.85
C ARG A 15 -7.16 -9.97 -8.43
N CYS A 16 -6.92 -11.07 -7.72
CA CYS A 16 -6.24 -11.05 -6.42
C CYS A 16 -4.72 -10.84 -6.54
N ALA A 17 -4.14 -10.87 -7.74
CA ALA A 17 -2.70 -10.70 -7.92
C ALA A 17 -2.19 -9.36 -7.33
N PRO A 18 -1.02 -9.35 -6.65
CA PRO A 18 -0.09 -10.48 -6.46
C PRO A 18 -0.39 -11.37 -5.24
N HIS A 19 -1.48 -11.15 -4.53
CA HIS A 19 -1.77 -11.77 -3.23
C HIS A 19 -2.95 -12.73 -3.31
N PHE A 20 -2.70 -13.92 -3.86
CA PHE A 20 -3.73 -14.96 -4.05
C PHE A 20 -4.19 -15.55 -2.71
N SER A 21 -3.30 -15.58 -1.71
CA SER A 21 -3.67 -15.97 -0.33
C SER A 21 -4.84 -15.15 0.24
N ARG A 22 -5.03 -13.89 -0.20
CA ARG A 22 -6.19 -13.07 0.20
C ARG A 22 -7.52 -13.76 -0.07
N ALA A 23 -7.66 -14.44 -1.22
CA ALA A 23 -8.90 -15.14 -1.56
C ALA A 23 -9.19 -16.32 -0.62
N ILE A 24 -8.16 -16.88 0.03
CA ILE A 24 -8.33 -17.89 1.08
C ILE A 24 -8.88 -17.21 2.34
N VAL A 25 -8.24 -16.14 2.80
CA VAL A 25 -8.66 -15.42 4.02
C VAL A 25 -10.09 -14.90 3.88
N ASP A 26 -10.42 -14.26 2.76
CA ASP A 26 -11.77 -13.73 2.51
C ASP A 26 -12.85 -14.84 2.54
N ALA A 27 -12.53 -16.03 2.03
CA ALA A 27 -13.44 -17.17 2.07
C ALA A 27 -13.62 -17.76 3.48
N LEU A 28 -12.58 -17.71 4.30
CA LEU A 28 -12.59 -18.25 5.67
C LEU A 28 -13.19 -17.27 6.67
N CYS A 29 -13.08 -15.94 6.48
CA CYS A 29 -13.74 -14.97 7.36
C CYS A 29 -15.28 -15.09 7.36
N GLY A 30 -15.87 -15.68 6.32
CA GLY A 30 -17.31 -15.93 6.22
C GLY A 30 -17.77 -17.34 6.61
N SER A 31 -16.92 -18.18 7.22
CA SER A 31 -17.21 -19.60 7.47
C SER A 31 -16.38 -20.18 8.62
N GLU A 32 -16.76 -21.34 9.14
CA GLU A 32 -15.93 -22.06 10.12
C GLU A 32 -14.65 -22.59 9.45
N PRO A 33 -13.44 -22.28 9.95
CA PRO A 33 -12.19 -22.72 9.34
C PRO A 33 -12.07 -24.25 9.21
N ASP A 34 -12.62 -25.01 10.17
CA ASP A 34 -12.49 -26.47 10.23
C ASP A 34 -13.17 -27.26 9.09
N ASP A 35 -14.10 -26.62 8.39
CA ASP A 35 -14.73 -27.18 7.20
C ASP A 35 -13.79 -27.23 5.98
N PHE A 36 -12.69 -26.45 6.02
CA PHE A 36 -11.77 -26.31 4.89
C PHE A 36 -10.62 -27.31 4.91
N ALA A 37 -10.04 -27.53 3.73
CA ALA A 37 -8.90 -28.42 3.55
C ALA A 37 -7.68 -27.98 4.39
N PRO A 38 -6.80 -28.92 4.80
CA PRO A 38 -5.72 -28.60 5.75
C PRO A 38 -4.74 -27.55 5.24
N LEU A 39 -4.42 -27.53 3.95
CA LEU A 39 -3.56 -26.51 3.35
C LEU A 39 -4.14 -25.10 3.45
N VAL A 40 -5.46 -24.97 3.29
CA VAL A 40 -6.18 -23.70 3.34
C VAL A 40 -6.24 -23.18 4.78
N ARG A 41 -6.53 -24.07 5.73
CA ARG A 41 -6.47 -23.74 7.17
C ARG A 41 -5.07 -23.32 7.60
N ALA A 42 -4.03 -24.02 7.14
CA ALA A 42 -2.65 -23.67 7.43
C ALA A 42 -2.32 -22.24 7.01
N VAL A 43 -2.80 -21.79 5.83
CA VAL A 43 -2.64 -20.39 5.38
C VAL A 43 -3.33 -19.43 6.35
N TYR A 44 -4.59 -19.69 6.69
CA TYR A 44 -5.35 -18.82 7.58
C TYR A 44 -4.71 -18.68 8.98
N TYR A 45 -4.33 -19.79 9.61
CA TYR A 45 -3.71 -19.74 10.94
C TYR A 45 -2.29 -19.14 10.91
N PHE A 46 -1.54 -19.36 9.82
CA PHE A 46 -0.27 -18.65 9.63
C PHE A 46 -0.49 -17.15 9.48
N ASP A 47 -1.53 -16.73 8.76
CA ASP A 47 -1.86 -15.32 8.57
C ASP A 47 -2.25 -14.63 9.87
N LEU A 48 -2.98 -15.30 10.76
CA LEU A 48 -3.27 -14.80 12.10
C LEU A 48 -2.00 -14.62 12.93
N PHE A 49 -1.08 -15.59 12.89
CA PHE A 49 0.20 -15.50 13.60
C PHE A 49 1.07 -14.36 13.04
N ASP A 50 1.27 -14.34 11.72
CA ASP A 50 2.10 -13.34 11.05
C ASP A 50 1.57 -11.92 11.26
N ALA A 51 0.25 -11.70 11.13
CA ALA A 51 -0.33 -10.38 11.27
C ALA A 51 -0.08 -9.76 12.65
N GLN A 52 -0.11 -10.56 13.73
CA GLN A 52 0.13 -10.07 15.08
C GLN A 52 1.62 -9.96 15.39
N VAL A 53 2.39 -11.02 15.11
CA VAL A 53 3.83 -11.05 15.42
C VAL A 53 4.60 -10.00 14.62
N SER A 54 4.21 -9.78 13.35
CA SER A 54 4.86 -8.77 12.52
C SER A 54 4.48 -7.33 12.89
N ASN A 55 3.37 -7.12 13.60
CA ASN A 55 2.87 -5.80 13.94
C ASN A 55 3.28 -5.36 15.35
N GLY A 56 3.18 -6.25 16.34
CA GLY A 56 3.40 -5.89 17.74
C GLY A 56 4.09 -6.97 18.56
N GLY A 57 4.56 -8.06 17.94
CA GLY A 57 5.30 -9.11 18.64
C GLY A 57 4.44 -10.29 19.11
N VAL A 58 5.07 -11.19 19.86
CA VAL A 58 4.47 -12.48 20.27
C VAL A 58 3.42 -12.30 21.36
N ASP A 59 3.62 -11.33 22.24
CA ASP A 59 2.65 -10.84 23.22
C ASP A 59 1.36 -10.38 22.54
N GLN A 60 1.44 -9.55 21.50
CA GLN A 60 0.25 -9.14 20.74
C GLN A 60 -0.49 -10.34 20.11
N TYR A 61 0.24 -11.37 19.67
CA TYR A 61 -0.39 -12.61 19.19
C TYR A 61 -1.14 -13.37 20.29
N PHE A 62 -0.62 -13.36 21.52
CA PHE A 62 -1.28 -14.00 22.64
C PHE A 62 -2.61 -13.33 22.97
N SER A 63 -2.60 -12.00 23.17
CA SER A 63 -3.79 -11.24 23.52
C SER A 63 -4.85 -11.28 22.40
N ASN A 64 -4.45 -11.04 21.16
CA ASN A 64 -5.42 -10.85 20.07
C ASN A 64 -5.89 -12.15 19.42
N VAL A 65 -5.17 -13.26 19.60
CA VAL A 65 -5.48 -14.54 18.92
C VAL A 65 -5.48 -15.71 19.87
N ALA A 66 -4.36 -16.00 20.55
CA ALA A 66 -4.22 -17.25 21.30
C ALA A 66 -5.23 -17.36 22.46
N ALA A 67 -5.50 -16.25 23.16
CA ALA A 67 -6.48 -16.17 24.25
C ALA A 67 -7.90 -16.54 23.79
N HIS A 68 -8.25 -16.19 22.56
CA HIS A 68 -9.60 -16.36 22.00
C HIS A 68 -9.80 -17.67 21.23
N LEU A 69 -8.76 -18.49 21.09
CA LEU A 69 -8.86 -19.80 20.45
C LEU A 69 -9.26 -20.88 21.47
N ALA A 70 -10.26 -21.69 21.11
CA ALA A 70 -10.72 -22.82 21.93
C ALA A 70 -9.61 -23.85 22.22
N ASP A 71 -8.69 -24.05 21.27
CA ASP A 71 -7.50 -24.89 21.46
C ASP A 71 -6.31 -24.31 20.67
N ALA A 72 -5.63 -23.33 21.27
CA ALA A 72 -4.42 -22.75 20.71
C ALA A 72 -3.27 -23.76 20.58
N SER A 73 -3.25 -24.87 21.34
CA SER A 73 -2.16 -25.85 21.30
C SER A 73 -2.09 -26.61 19.96
N MET A 74 -3.19 -26.64 19.22
CA MET A 74 -3.30 -27.33 17.92
C MET A 74 -2.77 -26.50 16.74
N VAL A 75 -2.60 -25.18 16.91
CA VAL A 75 -2.23 -24.25 15.82
C VAL A 75 -0.93 -24.63 15.12
N PRO A 76 0.19 -24.96 15.81
CA PRO A 76 1.41 -25.38 15.13
C PRO A 76 1.19 -26.61 14.23
N GLY A 77 0.40 -27.58 14.69
CA GLY A 77 0.04 -28.78 13.92
C GLY A 77 -0.84 -28.48 12.70
N ILE A 78 -1.69 -27.46 12.79
CA ILE A 78 -2.50 -27.00 11.65
C ILE A 78 -1.61 -26.32 10.60
N ILE A 79 -0.72 -25.41 11.03
CA ILE A 79 0.22 -24.70 10.14
C ILE A 79 1.17 -25.69 9.46
N ALA A 80 1.62 -26.73 10.18
CA ALA A 80 2.46 -27.81 9.66
C ALA A 80 1.88 -28.54 8.44
N ALA A 81 0.57 -28.46 8.20
CA ALA A 81 -0.06 -29.09 7.05
C ALA A 81 0.41 -28.50 5.71
N ASN A 82 0.95 -27.27 5.69
CA ASN A 82 1.53 -26.65 4.51
C ASN A 82 3.08 -26.64 4.58
N PRO A 83 3.78 -27.40 3.72
CA PRO A 83 5.24 -27.48 3.72
C PRO A 83 5.98 -26.15 3.49
N VAL A 84 5.31 -25.14 2.95
CA VAL A 84 5.88 -23.79 2.77
C VAL A 84 6.34 -23.21 4.11
N TYR A 85 5.64 -23.52 5.20
CA TYR A 85 5.91 -22.98 6.54
C TYR A 85 6.97 -23.76 7.32
N ALA A 86 7.52 -24.85 6.79
CA ALA A 86 8.54 -25.64 7.49
C ALA A 86 9.72 -24.81 8.06
N PRO A 87 10.21 -23.75 7.41
CA PRO A 87 11.30 -22.93 7.97
C PRO A 87 10.93 -22.12 9.23
N VAL A 88 9.64 -21.81 9.43
CA VAL A 88 9.17 -20.95 10.54
C VAL A 88 8.42 -21.72 11.61
N LEU A 89 8.04 -22.96 11.34
CA LEU A 89 7.39 -23.87 12.31
C LEU A 89 8.08 -23.86 13.70
N PRO A 90 9.41 -23.97 13.82
CA PRO A 90 10.05 -24.00 15.14
C PRO A 90 9.81 -22.73 15.97
N LEU A 91 9.67 -21.57 15.32
CA LEU A 91 9.38 -20.30 15.99
C LEU A 91 7.93 -20.26 16.50
N ILE A 92 7.01 -20.78 15.70
CA ILE A 92 5.59 -20.89 16.04
C ILE A 92 5.42 -21.92 17.18
N GLU A 93 6.09 -23.06 17.10
CA GLU A 93 6.08 -24.08 18.16
C GLU A 93 6.59 -23.51 19.49
N GLU A 94 7.66 -22.72 19.47
CA GLU A 94 8.20 -22.08 20.67
C GLU A 94 7.25 -21.03 21.25
N ALA A 95 6.62 -20.19 20.41
CA ALA A 95 5.59 -19.25 20.86
C ALA A 95 4.43 -19.98 21.54
N HIS A 96 3.95 -21.07 20.96
CA HIS A 96 2.88 -21.87 21.55
C HIS A 96 3.31 -22.67 22.79
N ALA A 97 4.59 -23.00 22.95
CA ALA A 97 5.13 -23.58 24.18
C ALA A 97 5.14 -22.56 25.33
N ILE A 98 5.45 -21.29 25.02
CA ILE A 98 5.30 -20.17 25.97
C ILE A 98 3.84 -20.04 26.35
N TRP A 99 2.93 -19.93 25.36
CA TRP A 99 1.49 -19.83 25.59
C TRP A 99 0.97 -20.94 26.50
N THR A 100 1.34 -22.20 26.26
CA THR A 100 0.91 -23.35 27.09
C THR A 100 1.31 -23.22 28.56
N THR A 101 2.36 -22.47 28.86
CA THR A 101 2.82 -22.23 30.23
C THR A 101 2.01 -21.14 30.93
N VAL A 102 1.54 -20.14 30.18
CA VAL A 102 0.88 -18.93 30.72
C VAL A 102 -0.64 -18.92 30.54
N ALA A 103 -1.18 -19.74 29.63
CA ALA A 103 -2.58 -19.66 29.16
C ALA A 103 -3.65 -19.79 30.25
N ASP A 104 -3.40 -20.57 31.32
CA ASP A 104 -4.37 -20.72 32.41
C ASP A 104 -4.42 -19.45 33.27
N ALA A 105 -3.26 -18.85 33.58
CA ALA A 105 -3.18 -17.59 34.31
C ALA A 105 -3.65 -16.39 33.46
N TYR A 106 -3.31 -16.39 32.18
CA TYR A 106 -3.69 -15.34 31.22
C TYR A 106 -5.21 -15.23 31.03
N ARG A 107 -5.95 -16.36 31.14
CA ARG A 107 -7.43 -16.34 31.07
C ARG A 107 -8.11 -15.99 32.39
N GLU A 108 -7.43 -16.17 33.52
CA GLU A 108 -7.97 -15.81 34.83
C GLU A 108 -7.93 -14.28 35.06
N ASP A 109 -6.94 -13.57 34.51
CA ASP A 109 -6.90 -12.09 34.55
C ASP A 109 -8.00 -11.46 33.67
N ASP A 110 -8.28 -12.01 32.48
CA ASP A 110 -9.34 -11.53 31.57
C ASP A 110 -10.78 -11.69 32.13
N GLU A 111 -11.01 -12.59 33.11
CA GLU A 111 -12.33 -12.83 33.71
C GLU A 111 -12.60 -11.97 34.97
N ASP A 112 -11.57 -11.38 35.58
CA ASP A 112 -11.60 -10.64 36.86
C ASP A 112 -11.64 -9.11 36.66
N ASP A 113 -12.28 -8.68 35.57
CA ASP A 113 -12.42 -7.31 35.01
C ASP A 113 -13.28 -6.35 35.89
N GLU A 114 -13.04 -6.35 37.21
CA GLU A 114 -13.39 -5.29 38.17
C GLU A 114 -12.13 -4.61 38.76
N ARG A 115 -10.93 -4.86 38.21
CA ARG A 115 -9.72 -4.11 38.59
C ARG A 115 -9.44 -3.00 37.59
N GLU A 116 -9.11 -1.83 38.13
CA GLU A 116 -8.83 -0.62 37.37
C GLU A 116 -7.72 -0.88 36.34
N GLU A 117 -7.87 -0.31 35.14
CA GLU A 117 -6.89 -0.27 34.04
C GLU A 117 -5.52 0.23 34.53
N ASP A 118 -4.72 -0.64 35.12
CA ASP A 118 -3.27 -0.47 35.24
C ASP A 118 -2.64 -1.44 34.23
N ASP A 119 -2.11 -0.90 33.14
CA ASP A 119 -1.41 -1.56 32.01
C ASP A 119 -0.19 -2.45 32.44
N ASP A 120 0.00 -2.71 33.74
CA ASP A 120 1.21 -3.28 34.33
C ASP A 120 1.06 -4.77 34.77
N GLU A 121 -0.15 -5.36 34.86
CA GLU A 121 -0.33 -6.75 35.38
C GLU A 121 -0.05 -7.86 34.34
N ASP A 122 -0.38 -7.65 33.06
CA ASP A 122 -0.03 -8.57 31.95
C ASP A 122 1.50 -8.71 31.76
N ASP A 123 2.24 -7.67 32.14
CA ASP A 123 3.69 -7.56 31.97
C ASP A 123 4.43 -8.48 32.95
N ASP A 124 3.91 -8.73 34.15
CA ASP A 124 4.54 -9.60 35.17
C ASP A 124 4.48 -11.09 34.79
N LEU A 125 3.40 -11.53 34.15
CA LEU A 125 3.21 -12.93 33.71
C LEU A 125 4.11 -13.27 32.52
N LEU A 126 4.31 -12.31 31.60
CA LEU A 126 5.10 -12.48 30.39
C LEU A 126 6.59 -12.14 30.57
N THR A 127 6.95 -11.36 31.60
CA THR A 127 8.34 -10.98 31.94
C THR A 127 9.33 -12.15 31.93
N PRO A 128 9.04 -13.33 32.52
CA PRO A 128 9.95 -14.49 32.49
C PRO A 128 10.23 -15.03 31.07
N HIS A 129 9.41 -14.65 30.08
CA HIS A 129 9.47 -15.10 28.70
C HIS A 129 9.90 -14.01 27.71
N ALA A 130 10.08 -12.76 28.16
CA ALA A 130 10.39 -11.59 27.31
C ALA A 130 11.54 -11.84 26.33
N GLU A 131 12.70 -12.32 26.80
CA GLU A 131 13.87 -12.58 25.94
C GLU A 131 13.59 -13.65 24.88
N ARG A 132 12.80 -14.68 25.21
CA ARG A 132 12.41 -15.73 24.27
C ARG A 132 11.45 -15.19 23.21
N MET A 133 10.48 -14.38 23.62
CA MET A 133 9.53 -13.73 22.71
C MET A 133 10.22 -12.75 21.74
N GLU A 134 11.16 -11.93 22.24
CA GLU A 134 11.96 -11.03 21.39
C GLU A 134 12.82 -11.82 20.39
N THR A 135 13.39 -12.96 20.82
CA THR A 135 14.16 -13.85 19.95
C THR A 135 13.28 -14.45 18.84
N ILE A 136 12.07 -14.89 19.19
CA ILE A 136 11.08 -15.38 18.21
C ILE A 136 10.75 -14.29 17.20
N ALA A 137 10.35 -13.11 17.66
CA ALA A 137 9.94 -12.00 16.79
C ALA A 137 11.08 -11.61 15.83
N THR A 138 12.30 -11.43 16.37
CA THR A 138 13.50 -11.10 15.56
C THR A 138 13.78 -12.16 14.49
N ALA A 139 13.73 -13.45 14.85
CA ALA A 139 13.95 -14.54 13.90
C ALA A 139 12.81 -14.65 12.87
N PHE A 140 11.57 -14.35 13.27
CA PHE A 140 10.40 -14.36 12.42
C PHE A 140 10.47 -13.24 11.37
N TYR A 141 10.82 -12.02 11.78
CA TYR A 141 11.02 -10.87 10.88
C TYR A 141 12.02 -11.19 9.76
N ALA A 142 13.10 -11.91 10.06
CA ALA A 142 14.10 -12.29 9.08
C ALA A 142 13.60 -13.29 8.01
N LEU A 143 12.50 -14.02 8.27
CA LEU A 143 12.03 -15.13 7.44
C LEU A 143 10.68 -14.89 6.76
N HIS A 144 9.79 -14.12 7.39
CA HIS A 144 8.37 -14.06 7.01
C HIS A 144 8.12 -13.63 5.56
N HIS A 145 8.84 -12.62 5.04
CA HIS A 145 8.73 -12.18 3.64
C HIS A 145 9.04 -13.29 2.64
N ALA A 146 10.13 -14.05 2.86
CA ALA A 146 10.53 -15.13 1.98
C ALA A 146 9.51 -16.28 2.00
N ILE A 147 8.86 -16.51 3.14
CA ILE A 147 7.82 -17.52 3.30
C ILE A 147 6.55 -17.10 2.57
N ARG A 148 6.14 -15.84 2.71
CA ARG A 148 5.00 -15.26 1.98
C ARG A 148 5.19 -15.33 0.47
N GLN A 149 6.37 -14.95 -0.02
CA GLN A 149 6.70 -15.11 -1.44
C GLN A 149 6.55 -16.57 -1.89
N ARG A 150 7.12 -17.51 -1.13
CA ARG A 150 7.03 -18.94 -1.46
C ARG A 150 5.60 -19.48 -1.41
N LEU A 151 4.75 -18.91 -0.56
CA LEU A 151 3.33 -19.26 -0.50
C LEU A 151 2.61 -18.84 -1.79
N GLU A 152 2.77 -17.59 -2.21
CA GLU A 152 2.14 -17.11 -3.45
C GLU A 152 2.66 -17.88 -4.68
N GLU A 153 3.96 -18.18 -4.70
CA GLU A 153 4.55 -19.07 -5.72
C GLU A 153 3.92 -20.46 -5.72
N ASP A 154 3.71 -21.08 -4.56
CA ASP A 154 3.09 -22.40 -4.44
C ASP A 154 1.62 -22.37 -4.89
N ILE A 155 0.87 -21.33 -4.51
CA ILE A 155 -0.53 -21.13 -4.91
C ILE A 155 -0.63 -20.98 -6.43
N VAL A 156 0.20 -20.14 -7.06
CA VAL A 156 0.16 -19.93 -8.52
C VAL A 156 0.62 -21.18 -9.27
N ARG A 157 1.59 -21.91 -8.72
CA ARG A 157 2.11 -23.13 -9.35
C ARG A 157 1.07 -24.25 -9.38
N ASP A 158 0.27 -24.38 -8.32
CA ASP A 158 -0.77 -25.40 -8.21
C ASP A 158 -2.04 -24.87 -7.48
N PRO A 159 -2.84 -24.03 -8.15
CA PRO A 159 -3.99 -23.36 -7.52
C PRO A 159 -5.08 -24.35 -7.11
N HIS A 160 -5.16 -25.53 -7.72
CA HIS A 160 -6.14 -26.56 -7.38
C HIS A 160 -5.89 -27.21 -6.02
N ARG A 161 -4.70 -27.04 -5.42
CA ARG A 161 -4.44 -27.43 -4.03
C ARG A 161 -5.12 -26.48 -3.03
N TYR A 162 -5.40 -25.26 -3.45
CA TYR A 162 -5.92 -24.18 -2.61
C TYR A 162 -7.35 -23.78 -2.95
N PHE A 163 -7.80 -23.98 -4.19
CA PHE A 163 -9.08 -23.49 -4.69
C PHE A 163 -9.82 -24.53 -5.53
N ALA A 164 -11.14 -24.56 -5.38
CA ALA A 164 -12.05 -25.17 -6.34
C ALA A 164 -12.35 -24.14 -7.45
N VAL A 165 -11.57 -24.18 -8.52
CA VAL A 165 -11.74 -23.26 -9.67
C VAL A 165 -12.92 -23.71 -10.52
N ALA A 166 -13.99 -22.93 -10.49
CA ALA A 166 -15.22 -23.17 -11.22
C ALA A 166 -15.09 -22.83 -12.71
N PRO A 167 -15.82 -23.53 -13.59
CA PRO A 167 -15.88 -23.18 -15.00
C PRO A 167 -16.66 -21.88 -15.19
N VAL A 168 -16.17 -21.02 -16.08
CA VAL A 168 -16.85 -19.78 -16.48
C VAL A 168 -17.53 -19.99 -17.82
N PRO A 169 -18.81 -19.64 -17.98
CA PRO A 169 -19.50 -19.74 -19.26
C PRO A 169 -18.75 -19.02 -20.38
N GLY A 170 -18.44 -19.74 -21.46
CA GLY A 170 -17.71 -19.20 -22.62
C GLY A 170 -16.19 -19.31 -22.54
N LEU A 171 -15.62 -19.64 -21.37
CA LEU A 171 -14.21 -20.01 -21.26
C LEU A 171 -14.06 -21.54 -21.40
N HIS A 172 -13.21 -21.96 -22.33
CA HIS A 172 -12.93 -23.37 -22.63
C HIS A 172 -11.56 -23.81 -22.10
N GLY A 173 -10.74 -22.87 -21.62
CA GLY A 173 -9.43 -23.15 -21.03
C GLY A 173 -8.33 -23.48 -22.06
N SER A 174 -8.45 -23.00 -23.31
CA SER A 174 -7.49 -23.28 -24.37
C SER A 174 -7.25 -22.10 -25.33
N GLY A 175 -5.98 -21.78 -25.60
CA GLY A 175 -5.64 -20.72 -26.55
C GLY A 175 -5.98 -19.33 -26.02
N VAL A 176 -6.29 -18.38 -26.90
CA VAL A 176 -6.73 -17.03 -26.49
C VAL A 176 -8.24 -16.98 -26.56
N GLU A 177 -8.87 -16.64 -25.44
CA GLU A 177 -10.32 -16.62 -25.28
C GLU A 177 -10.77 -15.22 -24.86
N HIS A 178 -11.91 -14.79 -25.40
CA HIS A 178 -12.53 -13.52 -25.07
C HIS A 178 -13.98 -13.78 -24.67
N VAL A 179 -14.35 -13.40 -23.45
CA VAL A 179 -15.67 -13.63 -22.87
C VAL A 179 -16.19 -12.34 -22.25
N ALA A 180 -17.44 -11.99 -22.54
CA ALA A 180 -18.14 -10.90 -21.86
C ALA A 180 -19.08 -11.51 -20.81
N LEU A 181 -18.91 -11.11 -19.55
CA LEU A 181 -19.85 -11.41 -18.46
C LEU A 181 -20.56 -10.13 -18.02
N ALA A 182 -21.42 -10.24 -17.01
CA ALA A 182 -22.25 -9.13 -16.53
C ALA A 182 -21.43 -7.98 -15.91
N ASP A 183 -20.22 -8.25 -15.45
CA ASP A 183 -19.31 -7.36 -14.73
C ASP A 183 -18.14 -6.83 -15.57
N GLY A 184 -18.00 -7.30 -16.82
CA GLY A 184 -16.91 -6.88 -17.69
C GLY A 184 -16.63 -7.82 -18.84
N ALA A 185 -15.61 -7.50 -19.64
CA ALA A 185 -15.10 -8.35 -20.69
C ALA A 185 -13.68 -8.82 -20.37
N TYR A 186 -13.39 -10.09 -20.65
CA TYR A 186 -12.17 -10.76 -20.25
C TYR A 186 -11.48 -11.33 -21.44
N ARG A 187 -10.20 -10.99 -21.62
CA ARG A 187 -9.32 -11.65 -22.56
C ARG A 187 -8.29 -12.47 -21.80
N LEU A 188 -8.50 -13.78 -21.76
CA LEU A 188 -7.59 -14.71 -21.10
C LEU A 188 -6.83 -15.50 -22.15
N ARG A 189 -5.61 -15.91 -21.82
CA ARG A 189 -4.84 -16.84 -22.65
C ARG A 189 -4.49 -18.05 -21.82
N PHE A 190 -4.83 -19.24 -22.30
CA PHE A 190 -4.56 -20.49 -21.62
C PHE A 190 -3.50 -21.31 -22.33
N VAL A 191 -2.62 -21.91 -21.54
CA VAL A 191 -1.74 -23.02 -21.94
C VAL A 191 -1.88 -24.12 -20.91
N ASP A 192 -2.18 -25.33 -21.38
CA ASP A 192 -2.42 -26.52 -20.55
C ASP A 192 -3.45 -26.28 -19.43
N GLY A 193 -4.52 -25.54 -19.73
CA GLY A 193 -5.59 -25.21 -18.79
C GLY A 193 -5.26 -24.13 -17.76
N PHE A 194 -4.04 -23.57 -17.78
CA PHE A 194 -3.62 -22.47 -16.90
C PHE A 194 -3.57 -21.13 -17.66
N PRO A 195 -4.07 -20.02 -17.08
CA PRO A 195 -4.03 -18.72 -17.73
C PRO A 195 -2.61 -18.13 -17.74
N ILE A 196 -1.94 -18.20 -18.89
CA ILE A 196 -0.67 -17.53 -19.16
C ILE A 196 -0.93 -16.16 -19.76
N GLY A 197 -0.22 -15.12 -19.31
CA GLY A 197 -0.57 -13.78 -19.73
C GLY A 197 -0.12 -13.36 -21.13
N PRO A 198 -0.36 -12.10 -21.49
CA PRO A 198 -1.14 -11.13 -20.70
C PRO A 198 -2.63 -11.47 -20.69
N ASN A 199 -3.22 -11.48 -19.50
CA ASN A 199 -4.66 -11.62 -19.28
C ASN A 199 -5.24 -10.24 -19.01
N VAL A 200 -6.30 -9.84 -19.71
CA VAL A 200 -6.88 -8.50 -19.65
C VAL A 200 -8.31 -8.57 -19.13
N PHE A 201 -8.66 -7.69 -18.20
CA PHE A 201 -9.99 -7.59 -17.59
C PHE A 201 -10.52 -6.18 -17.82
N GLU A 202 -11.46 -6.03 -18.76
CA GLU A 202 -12.16 -4.79 -19.05
C GLU A 202 -13.29 -4.61 -18.02
N ASN A 203 -13.20 -3.53 -17.25
CA ASN A 203 -14.16 -3.16 -16.22
C ASN A 203 -15.35 -2.39 -16.81
N GLY A 204 -16.47 -2.35 -16.09
CA GLY A 204 -17.70 -1.67 -16.54
C GLY A 204 -17.57 -0.16 -16.80
N ASP A 205 -16.49 0.47 -16.35
CA ASP A 205 -16.12 1.88 -16.58
C ASP A 205 -15.22 2.09 -17.81
N GLY A 206 -14.84 1.02 -18.52
CA GLY A 206 -13.87 1.05 -19.63
C GLY A 206 -12.40 0.96 -19.20
N GLY A 207 -12.14 0.78 -17.90
CA GLY A 207 -10.82 0.44 -17.35
C GLY A 207 -10.34 -0.94 -17.80
N CYS A 208 -9.03 -1.20 -17.80
CA CYS A 208 -8.48 -2.52 -18.08
C CYS A 208 -7.45 -2.89 -17.02
N ASP A 209 -7.65 -4.01 -16.34
CA ASP A 209 -6.63 -4.66 -15.53
C ASP A 209 -5.85 -5.65 -16.40
N VAL A 210 -4.55 -5.83 -16.17
CA VAL A 210 -3.69 -6.76 -16.88
C VAL A 210 -2.88 -7.58 -15.90
N VAL A 211 -3.04 -8.91 -15.95
CA VAL A 211 -2.25 -9.84 -15.13
C VAL A 211 -1.45 -10.75 -16.06
N TRP A 212 -0.14 -10.75 -15.91
CA TRP A 212 0.76 -11.50 -16.79
C TRP A 212 1.57 -12.57 -16.07
N PHE A 213 1.31 -13.84 -16.38
CA PHE A 213 2.20 -14.96 -16.03
C PHE A 213 3.05 -15.41 -17.22
N SER A 214 4.28 -15.79 -16.94
CA SER A 214 5.12 -16.56 -17.84
C SER A 214 4.62 -18.02 -17.99
N PRO A 215 5.07 -18.76 -19.02
CA PRO A 215 4.70 -20.17 -19.20
C PRO A 215 5.11 -21.09 -18.04
N ASP A 216 6.15 -20.74 -17.28
CA ASP A 216 6.57 -21.44 -16.05
C ASP A 216 5.78 -21.00 -14.80
N ARG A 217 4.68 -20.25 -15.00
CA ARG A 217 3.73 -19.81 -13.97
C ARG A 217 4.35 -18.83 -12.96
N THR A 218 5.30 -18.01 -13.41
CA THR A 218 5.82 -16.88 -12.64
C THR A 218 5.03 -15.62 -12.96
N LEU A 219 4.59 -14.87 -11.95
CA LEU A 219 3.91 -13.59 -12.16
C LEU A 219 4.95 -12.56 -12.63
N LEU A 220 4.78 -12.05 -13.85
CA LEU A 220 5.69 -11.09 -14.50
C LEU A 220 5.25 -9.64 -14.30
N GLN A 221 3.95 -9.38 -14.37
CA GLN A 221 3.40 -8.03 -14.34
C GLN A 221 1.95 -8.05 -13.84
N CYS A 222 1.57 -7.07 -13.04
CA CYS A 222 0.19 -6.75 -12.71
C CYS A 222 -0.06 -5.26 -13.00
N GLU A 223 -1.13 -4.93 -13.73
CA GLU A 223 -1.67 -3.59 -13.88
C GLU A 223 -3.12 -3.66 -13.40
N VAL A 224 -3.49 -2.94 -12.35
CA VAL A 224 -4.85 -2.99 -11.80
C VAL A 224 -5.34 -1.58 -11.53
N ALA A 225 -6.63 -1.37 -11.71
CA ALA A 225 -7.33 -0.19 -11.22
C ALA A 225 -7.30 -0.21 -9.69
N GLY A 226 -6.54 0.72 -9.12
CA GLY A 226 -6.55 1.02 -7.70
C GLY A 226 -7.81 1.78 -7.29
N TRP A 227 -7.83 2.21 -6.03
CA TRP A 227 -8.93 3.00 -5.50
C TRP A 227 -9.06 4.33 -6.29
N ALA A 228 -10.29 4.73 -6.66
CA ALA A 228 -10.61 5.86 -7.55
C ALA A 228 -10.13 5.77 -9.03
N ALA A 229 -10.03 4.57 -9.60
CA ALA A 229 -9.72 4.34 -11.04
C ALA A 229 -8.32 4.79 -11.51
N GLN A 230 -7.38 5.04 -10.57
CA GLN A 230 -5.97 5.22 -10.89
C GLN A 230 -5.35 3.87 -11.28
N ARG A 231 -4.58 3.81 -12.39
CA ARG A 231 -3.92 2.57 -12.83
C ARG A 231 -2.51 2.48 -12.28
N GLU A 232 -2.24 1.44 -11.51
CA GLU A 232 -0.88 1.13 -11.03
C GLU A 232 -0.30 -0.01 -11.85
N ARG A 233 0.98 0.11 -12.26
CA ARG A 233 1.71 -0.95 -12.98
C ARG A 233 2.87 -1.45 -12.13
N HIS A 234 2.78 -2.72 -11.74
CA HIS A 234 3.76 -3.42 -10.91
C HIS A 234 4.54 -4.40 -11.78
N TRP A 235 5.87 -4.25 -11.84
CA TRP A 235 6.78 -5.29 -12.34
C TRP A 235 7.16 -6.16 -11.15
N ILE A 236 6.73 -7.41 -11.17
CA ILE A 236 6.68 -8.22 -9.96
C ILE A 236 7.81 -9.25 -9.98
N HIS A 237 8.78 -9.07 -9.08
CA HIS A 237 9.51 -10.18 -8.47
C HIS A 237 9.01 -10.28 -7.03
N TYR A 238 7.82 -10.86 -6.89
CA TYR A 238 7.05 -11.16 -5.67
C TYR A 238 7.22 -10.22 -4.46
N PRO A 239 6.44 -9.14 -4.31
CA PRO A 239 6.24 -8.51 -3.02
C PRO A 239 5.27 -9.34 -2.16
N SER A 240 5.65 -9.62 -0.90
CA SER A 240 4.79 -10.24 0.13
C SER A 240 3.71 -9.27 0.62
N GLN A 241 2.58 -9.76 1.15
CA GLN A 241 1.50 -8.92 1.72
C GLN A 241 1.90 -7.97 2.85
N ALA A 242 3.09 -8.10 3.44
CA ALA A 242 3.67 -7.05 4.28
C ALA A 242 4.02 -5.76 3.49
N SER A 243 3.77 -5.72 2.17
CA SER A 243 4.11 -4.61 1.31
C SER A 243 3.16 -3.43 1.27
N SER A 244 2.23 -3.36 2.21
CA SER A 244 1.51 -2.14 2.51
C SER A 244 1.11 -2.21 3.97
N SER A 245 1.82 -1.52 4.86
CA SER A 245 1.23 -1.20 6.16
C SER A 245 0.21 -0.08 5.91
N TRP A 246 -1.05 -0.35 6.26
CA TRP A 246 -2.09 0.67 6.32
C TRP A 246 -2.13 1.18 7.74
N THR A 247 -1.66 2.39 7.98
CA THR A 247 -1.92 3.06 9.25
C THR A 247 -3.14 3.96 9.07
N SER A 248 -4.17 3.72 9.88
CA SER A 248 -5.33 4.60 10.01
C SER A 248 -5.21 5.39 11.29
N GLY A 249 -5.24 6.71 11.21
CA GLY A 249 -5.15 7.59 12.37
C GLY A 249 -5.71 8.97 12.08
N GLU A 250 -5.97 9.76 13.11
CA GLU A 250 -6.21 11.19 12.94
C GLU A 250 -4.87 11.87 12.62
N ASP A 251 -4.83 12.65 11.54
CA ASP A 251 -3.73 13.58 11.30
C ASP A 251 -3.63 14.53 12.50
N PHE A 252 -2.51 14.45 13.22
CA PHE A 252 -2.24 15.23 14.42
C PHE A 252 -2.38 16.75 14.23
N MET A 253 -2.22 17.24 12.99
CA MET A 253 -2.33 18.67 12.67
C MET A 253 -3.76 19.10 12.28
N SER A 254 -4.57 18.21 11.70
CA SER A 254 -5.89 18.55 11.15
C SER A 254 -7.07 17.86 11.86
N GLY A 255 -6.83 16.83 12.68
CA GLY A 255 -7.85 16.02 13.32
C GLY A 255 -8.69 15.18 12.33
N ALA A 256 -8.28 15.13 11.06
CA ALA A 256 -8.99 14.37 10.04
C ALA A 256 -8.49 12.93 9.99
N LEU A 257 -9.41 11.97 9.86
CA LEU A 257 -9.06 10.57 9.62
C LEU A 257 -8.25 10.45 8.32
N GLN A 258 -7.08 9.85 8.43
CA GLN A 258 -6.15 9.63 7.33
C GLN A 258 -5.80 8.16 7.25
N ALA A 259 -5.58 7.67 6.03
CA ALA A 259 -5.07 6.34 5.76
C ALA A 259 -3.74 6.48 5.02
N VAL A 260 -2.67 5.93 5.57
CA VAL A 260 -1.34 5.95 4.94
C VAL A 260 -0.99 4.53 4.54
N ARG A 261 -0.63 4.35 3.26
CA ARG A 261 -0.14 3.08 2.73
C ARG A 261 1.38 3.17 2.61
N ASN A 262 2.07 2.34 3.37
CA ASN A 262 3.51 2.36 3.42
C ASN A 262 4.09 1.06 2.83
N ASP A 263 4.58 1.15 1.59
CA ASP A 263 5.23 0.04 0.89
C ASP A 263 6.76 -0.01 1.20
N ARG A 264 7.25 0.78 2.18
CA ARG A 264 8.68 0.82 2.62
C ARG A 264 9.06 -0.36 3.52
N GLU A 265 8.12 -0.84 4.33
CA GLU A 265 8.35 -1.94 5.28
C GLU A 265 8.23 -3.32 4.60
N ALA A 266 7.65 -3.33 3.40
CA ALA A 266 7.41 -4.43 2.47
C ALA A 266 8.52 -5.44 2.19
N LEU A 267 9.76 -4.98 2.27
CA LEU A 267 10.93 -5.67 1.72
C LEU A 267 12.02 -5.89 2.77
N GLY A 268 11.77 -5.61 4.05
CA GLY A 268 12.82 -5.54 5.07
C GLY A 268 13.90 -4.48 4.76
N LEU A 269 13.60 -3.58 3.84
CA LEU A 269 14.47 -2.52 3.36
C LEU A 269 13.88 -1.20 3.84
N GLY A 270 14.04 -0.88 5.13
CA GLY A 270 13.61 0.40 5.75
C GLY A 270 14.19 1.67 5.11
N HIS A 271 14.79 1.56 3.92
CA HIS A 271 15.50 2.54 3.14
C HIS A 271 15.03 2.59 1.66
N HIS A 272 14.09 1.76 1.21
CA HIS A 272 13.70 1.70 -0.20
C HIS A 272 12.18 1.53 -0.36
N GLY A 273 11.60 2.09 -1.41
CA GLY A 273 10.20 1.81 -1.77
C GLY A 273 9.34 3.05 -2.00
N LEU A 274 8.06 2.82 -2.27
CA LEU A 274 7.04 3.85 -2.49
C LEU A 274 6.26 4.07 -1.17
N HIS A 275 6.03 5.32 -0.81
CA HIS A 275 5.18 5.71 0.31
C HIS A 275 4.01 6.50 -0.25
N GLU A 276 2.78 6.10 0.03
CA GLU A 276 1.59 6.74 -0.51
C GLU A 276 0.64 7.17 0.60
N THR A 277 0.15 8.38 0.50
CA THR A 277 -0.74 8.99 1.49
C THR A 277 -2.12 9.14 0.88
N PHE A 278 -3.16 8.77 1.63
CA PHE A 278 -4.55 8.88 1.20
C PHE A 278 -5.36 9.71 2.20
N ASN A 279 -6.35 10.46 1.72
CA ASN A 279 -7.28 11.18 2.59
C ASN A 279 -8.39 10.26 3.13
N ALA A 280 -9.26 10.80 3.99
CA ALA A 280 -10.40 10.08 4.58
C ALA A 280 -11.33 9.42 3.56
N GLN A 281 -11.43 10.02 2.36
CA GLN A 281 -12.24 9.45 1.30
C GLN A 281 -11.56 8.26 0.68
N GLY A 282 -10.23 8.16 0.74
CA GLY A 282 -9.39 7.13 0.11
C GLY A 282 -8.55 7.68 -1.05
N LEU A 283 -8.64 8.97 -1.38
CA LEU A 283 -7.96 9.57 -2.55
C LEU A 283 -6.50 9.79 -2.22
N ARG A 284 -5.61 9.37 -3.13
CA ARG A 284 -4.16 9.59 -2.97
C ARG A 284 -3.86 11.09 -3.00
N THR A 285 -3.25 11.58 -1.93
CA THR A 285 -2.84 12.99 -1.77
C THR A 285 -1.36 13.19 -2.07
N SER A 286 -0.54 12.15 -1.88
CA SER A 286 0.87 12.19 -2.25
C SER A 286 1.47 10.79 -2.42
N ALA A 287 2.61 10.75 -3.11
CA ALA A 287 3.45 9.57 -3.29
C ALA A 287 4.94 9.98 -3.20
N GLN A 288 5.75 9.25 -2.43
CA GLN A 288 7.19 9.48 -2.30
C GLN A 288 7.98 8.21 -2.58
N LEU A 289 9.01 8.30 -3.43
CA LEU A 289 9.89 7.20 -3.78
C LEU A 289 11.23 7.34 -3.06
N TYR A 290 11.65 6.30 -2.34
CA TYR A 290 12.90 6.25 -1.59
C TYR A 290 13.89 5.21 -2.13
N TRP A 291 15.18 5.52 -2.01
CA TRP A 291 16.29 4.60 -2.27
C TRP A 291 17.44 4.85 -1.29
N HIS A 292 17.90 3.81 -0.58
CA HIS A 292 18.88 3.89 0.50
C HIS A 292 18.57 4.95 1.58
N GLY A 293 17.29 5.24 1.82
CA GLY A 293 16.79 6.20 2.80
C GLY A 293 16.70 7.61 2.24
N GLU A 294 17.15 7.83 1.01
CA GLU A 294 17.06 9.10 0.32
C GLU A 294 15.78 9.18 -0.52
N GLU A 295 15.04 10.28 -0.40
CA GLU A 295 13.89 10.55 -1.26
C GLU A 295 14.37 10.88 -2.68
N LEU A 296 14.09 10.00 -3.63
CA LEU A 296 14.39 10.19 -5.05
C LEU A 296 13.38 11.09 -5.75
N CYS A 297 12.13 11.04 -5.30
CA CYS A 297 11.06 11.82 -5.89
C CYS A 297 9.88 11.88 -4.91
N SER A 298 9.18 13.01 -4.88
CA SER A 298 7.85 13.10 -4.29
C SER A 298 6.89 13.73 -5.27
N GLU A 299 5.63 13.30 -5.23
CA GLU A 299 4.53 13.81 -6.02
C GLU A 299 3.34 14.09 -5.10
N HIS A 300 2.72 15.24 -5.23
CA HIS A 300 1.49 15.62 -4.55
C HIS A 300 0.40 15.76 -5.61
N ILE A 301 -0.83 15.43 -5.22
CA ILE A 301 -1.92 15.18 -6.15
C ILE A 301 -3.13 16.00 -5.73
N TYR A 302 -3.80 16.58 -6.73
CA TYR A 302 -5.07 17.26 -6.54
C TYR A 302 -6.20 16.27 -6.20
N PRO A 303 -7.31 16.73 -5.60
CA PRO A 303 -8.45 15.85 -5.30
C PRO A 303 -9.05 15.11 -6.50
N ASP A 304 -8.85 15.61 -7.72
CA ASP A 304 -9.28 14.97 -8.97
C ASP A 304 -8.28 13.95 -9.53
N GLY A 305 -7.16 13.71 -8.83
CA GLY A 305 -6.11 12.77 -9.23
C GLY A 305 -5.03 13.36 -10.14
N THR A 306 -5.14 14.63 -10.55
CA THR A 306 -4.10 15.26 -11.39
C THR A 306 -2.87 15.65 -10.57
N PRO A 307 -1.65 15.62 -11.16
CA PRO A 307 -0.44 16.04 -10.45
C PRO A 307 -0.56 17.52 -10.04
N GLN A 308 -0.15 17.84 -8.81
CA GLN A 308 -0.08 19.21 -8.29
C GLN A 308 1.37 19.69 -8.23
N LEU A 309 2.23 18.86 -7.64
CA LEU A 309 3.63 19.19 -7.40
C LEU A 309 4.46 17.94 -7.51
N ARG A 310 5.61 18.03 -8.19
CA ARG A 310 6.63 17.00 -8.18
C ARG A 310 7.96 17.59 -7.73
N ILE A 311 8.64 16.90 -6.82
CA ILE A 311 9.94 17.29 -6.28
C ILE A 311 10.94 16.18 -6.57
N ALA A 312 12.13 16.54 -7.05
CA ALA A 312 13.21 15.57 -7.30
C ALA A 312 14.58 16.20 -7.01
N PRO A 313 15.62 15.39 -6.67
CA PRO A 313 16.99 15.87 -6.53
C PRO A 313 17.53 16.51 -7.82
N HIS A 314 18.26 17.62 -7.69
CA HIS A 314 18.93 18.28 -8.81
C HIS A 314 20.23 18.97 -8.37
N ALA A 315 21.38 18.50 -8.87
CA ALA A 315 22.69 19.15 -8.75
C ALA A 315 23.08 19.61 -7.32
N GLY A 316 22.68 18.88 -6.28
CA GLY A 316 22.95 19.20 -4.88
C GLY A 316 21.84 19.98 -4.15
N GLY A 317 20.74 20.29 -4.83
CA GLY A 317 19.50 20.83 -4.27
C GLY A 317 18.27 20.08 -4.81
N LYS A 318 17.13 20.76 -4.95
CA LYS A 318 15.88 20.17 -5.44
C LYS A 318 15.40 20.84 -6.74
N ARG A 319 14.58 20.13 -7.50
CA ARG A 319 13.81 20.62 -8.65
C ARG A 319 12.34 20.44 -8.33
N TRP A 320 11.55 21.49 -8.56
CA TRP A 320 10.11 21.50 -8.39
C TRP A 320 9.42 21.67 -9.74
N LEU A 321 8.42 20.84 -10.00
CA LEU A 321 7.49 20.97 -11.11
C LEU A 321 6.10 21.16 -10.53
N ARG A 322 5.49 22.32 -10.75
CA ARG A 322 4.11 22.58 -10.32
C ARG A 322 3.20 22.55 -11.52
N TYR A 323 1.97 22.12 -11.30
CA TYR A 323 0.99 21.89 -12.33
C TYR A 323 -0.28 22.69 -12.03
N TRP A 324 -1.02 23.03 -13.06
CA TRP A 324 -2.39 23.53 -12.96
C TRP A 324 -3.34 22.39 -12.58
N PRO A 325 -4.53 22.66 -12.01
CA PRO A 325 -5.56 21.64 -11.74
C PRO A 325 -6.02 20.82 -12.96
N GLY A 326 -5.68 21.22 -14.19
CA GLY A 326 -5.89 20.41 -15.40
C GLY A 326 -4.71 19.50 -15.80
N GLY A 327 -3.66 19.41 -14.96
CA GLY A 327 -2.44 18.63 -15.21
C GLY A 327 -1.43 19.29 -16.15
N ALA A 328 -1.71 20.48 -16.69
CA ALA A 328 -0.74 21.23 -17.49
C ALA A 328 0.39 21.78 -16.59
N LEU A 329 1.64 21.76 -17.07
CA LEU A 329 2.77 22.32 -16.32
C LEU A 329 2.55 23.83 -16.10
N ASN A 330 2.71 24.29 -14.87
CA ASN A 330 2.59 25.69 -14.46
C ASN A 330 3.97 26.32 -14.24
N THR A 331 4.77 25.79 -13.32
CA THR A 331 6.13 26.29 -13.10
C THR A 331 7.14 25.16 -13.02
N GLU A 332 8.35 25.46 -13.46
CA GLU A 332 9.53 24.64 -13.22
C GLU A 332 10.58 25.50 -12.53
N SER A 333 11.06 25.07 -11.37
CA SER A 333 12.10 25.75 -10.62
C SER A 333 13.14 24.77 -10.07
N ILE A 334 14.33 25.28 -9.79
CA ILE A 334 15.43 24.56 -9.15
C ILE A 334 15.98 25.36 -7.98
N GLU A 335 16.54 24.67 -7.00
CA GLU A 335 17.32 25.28 -5.95
C GLU A 335 18.71 25.58 -6.51
N ASP A 336 19.05 26.87 -6.59
CA ASP A 336 20.39 27.32 -6.96
C ASP A 336 21.36 27.12 -5.78
N ARG A 337 22.66 27.15 -6.05
CA ARG A 337 23.75 26.86 -5.07
C ARG A 337 23.71 27.73 -3.80
N ASP A 338 23.08 28.89 -3.87
CA ASP A 338 22.93 29.81 -2.75
C ASP A 338 21.64 29.57 -1.93
N GLY A 339 20.95 28.43 -2.15
CA GLY A 339 19.67 28.08 -1.52
C GLY A 339 18.50 28.92 -2.02
N ARG A 340 18.60 29.48 -3.25
CA ARG A 340 17.57 30.35 -3.85
C ARG A 340 16.80 29.60 -4.92
N ASP A 341 15.49 29.77 -4.96
CA ASP A 341 14.68 29.22 -6.04
C ASP A 341 14.91 30.02 -7.33
N ARG A 342 15.28 29.30 -8.39
CA ARG A 342 15.41 29.81 -9.75
C ARG A 342 14.39 29.14 -10.65
N TYR A 343 13.50 29.94 -11.20
CA TYR A 343 12.50 29.55 -12.18
C TYR A 343 13.14 29.37 -13.56
N LEU A 344 12.90 28.23 -14.15
CA LEU A 344 13.32 27.87 -15.50
C LEU A 344 12.19 28.12 -16.50
N ARG A 345 10.92 27.94 -16.08
CA ARG A 345 9.71 28.17 -16.88
C ARG A 345 8.56 28.65 -16.00
N CYS A 346 7.74 29.53 -16.54
CA CYS A 346 6.43 29.87 -15.99
C CYS A 346 5.42 29.89 -17.13
N LEU A 347 4.46 28.97 -17.11
CA LEU A 347 3.50 28.74 -18.17
C LEU A 347 2.09 29.05 -17.68
N ASP A 348 1.28 29.65 -18.54
CA ASP A 348 -0.17 29.71 -18.31
C ASP A 348 -0.85 28.36 -18.52
N GLU A 349 -2.16 28.28 -18.28
CA GLU A 349 -2.94 27.04 -18.44
C GLU A 349 -2.95 26.50 -19.88
N GLN A 350 -2.65 27.35 -20.87
CA GLN A 350 -2.57 26.98 -22.29
C GLN A 350 -1.14 26.61 -22.73
N GLY A 351 -0.16 26.70 -21.82
CA GLY A 351 1.24 26.37 -22.07
C GLY A 351 2.08 27.50 -22.66
N ALA A 352 1.57 28.74 -22.71
CA ALA A 352 2.36 29.89 -23.15
C ALA A 352 3.31 30.35 -22.04
N ASP A 353 4.58 30.59 -22.41
CA ASP A 353 5.61 31.06 -21.48
C ASP A 353 5.40 32.53 -21.09
N LEU A 354 5.04 32.75 -19.82
CA LEU A 354 4.78 34.06 -19.21
C LEU A 354 6.06 34.79 -18.79
N ALA A 355 7.19 34.07 -18.69
CA ALA A 355 8.47 34.61 -18.30
C ALA A 355 9.60 34.08 -19.20
N PRO A 356 9.55 34.34 -20.51
CA PRO A 356 10.56 33.86 -21.45
C PRO A 356 11.95 34.33 -21.02
N GLN A 357 12.91 33.41 -21.07
CA GLN A 357 14.29 33.65 -20.59
C GLN A 357 14.36 34.05 -19.09
N GLY A 358 13.35 33.66 -18.31
CA GLY A 358 13.24 33.93 -16.88
C GLY A 358 12.84 35.36 -16.53
N THR A 359 12.37 36.17 -17.47
CA THR A 359 11.94 37.55 -17.19
C THR A 359 10.51 37.77 -17.65
N GLY A 360 9.63 38.19 -16.73
CA GLY A 360 8.21 38.39 -17.03
C GLY A 360 7.32 38.13 -15.83
N ARG A 361 6.08 37.71 -16.11
CA ARG A 361 5.05 37.51 -15.08
C ARG A 361 5.18 36.10 -14.48
N LEU A 362 5.06 36.01 -13.16
CA LEU A 362 4.83 34.77 -12.45
C LEU A 362 3.34 34.66 -12.10
N VAL A 363 2.75 33.51 -12.41
CA VAL A 363 1.55 33.01 -11.75
C VAL A 363 1.85 31.57 -11.36
N GLU A 364 1.93 31.30 -10.06
CA GLU A 364 2.27 29.97 -9.56
C GLU A 364 1.20 29.41 -8.64
N MET A 365 0.75 28.20 -8.93
CA MET A 365 -0.17 27.43 -8.09
C MET A 365 0.57 26.76 -6.93
N LEU A 366 0.18 27.08 -5.70
CA LEU A 366 0.86 26.60 -4.49
C LEU A 366 0.21 25.34 -3.91
N SER A 367 -1.12 25.34 -3.73
CA SER A 367 -1.89 24.17 -3.30
C SER A 367 -3.39 24.33 -3.55
N LEU A 368 -4.11 23.20 -3.47
CA LEU A 368 -5.56 23.11 -3.21
C LEU A 368 -5.72 22.34 -1.89
N ASP A 369 -5.48 23.00 -0.75
CA ASP A 369 -5.69 22.38 0.57
C ASP A 369 -7.14 22.67 1.02
N ASP A 370 -7.83 21.67 1.56
CA ASP A 370 -9.15 21.79 2.23
C ASP A 370 -10.19 22.63 1.47
N GLY A 371 -10.28 22.42 0.14
CA GLY A 371 -11.23 23.15 -0.68
C GLY A 371 -10.91 24.64 -0.86
N MET A 372 -9.65 25.04 -0.70
CA MET A 372 -9.17 26.41 -0.96
C MET A 372 -8.04 26.41 -2.00
N ARG A 373 -8.24 27.16 -3.08
CA ARG A 373 -7.23 27.44 -4.12
C ARG A 373 -6.24 28.47 -3.63
N GLN A 374 -4.95 28.14 -3.63
CA GLN A 374 -3.88 29.09 -3.29
C GLN A 374 -2.90 29.27 -4.45
N TRP A 375 -2.55 30.52 -4.74
CA TRP A 375 -1.57 30.85 -5.78
C TRP A 375 -0.77 32.09 -5.40
N ARG A 376 0.37 32.30 -6.06
CA ARG A 376 1.13 33.55 -5.96
C ARG A 376 1.33 34.20 -7.31
N GLU A 377 1.36 35.53 -7.30
CA GLU A 377 1.59 36.37 -8.47
C GLU A 377 2.72 37.35 -8.20
N GLY A 378 3.54 37.61 -9.22
CA GLY A 378 4.65 38.57 -9.11
C GLY A 378 5.43 38.68 -10.41
N GLU A 379 6.65 39.19 -10.31
CA GLU A 379 7.56 39.34 -11.43
C GLU A 379 8.83 38.48 -11.25
N LEU A 380 9.31 37.95 -12.36
CA LEU A 380 10.61 37.29 -12.47
C LEU A 380 11.59 38.18 -13.23
N VAL A 381 12.84 38.22 -12.76
CA VAL A 381 13.98 38.81 -13.48
C VAL A 381 15.12 37.80 -13.48
N GLY A 382 15.53 37.33 -14.65
CA GLY A 382 16.60 36.32 -14.78
C GLY A 382 16.30 34.97 -14.11
N GLY A 383 15.02 34.65 -13.90
CA GLY A 383 14.53 33.45 -13.24
C GLY A 383 14.32 33.62 -11.73
N PHE A 384 14.48 34.82 -11.18
CA PHE A 384 14.34 35.05 -9.73
C PHE A 384 13.17 35.98 -9.42
N LEU A 385 12.47 35.71 -8.31
CA LEU A 385 11.43 36.61 -7.79
C LEU A 385 12.00 38.02 -7.58
N HIS A 386 11.26 39.02 -8.07
CA HIS A 386 11.64 40.42 -8.01
C HIS A 386 10.43 41.30 -7.74
N GLY A 387 10.61 42.34 -6.93
CA GLY A 387 9.56 43.30 -6.61
C GLY A 387 8.53 42.73 -5.64
N THR A 388 7.30 43.22 -5.72
CA THR A 388 6.23 42.77 -4.83
C THR A 388 5.62 41.47 -5.34
N VAL A 389 5.55 40.46 -4.49
CA VAL A 389 4.89 39.18 -4.75
C VAL A 389 3.70 39.05 -3.81
N LEU A 390 2.55 38.71 -4.36
CA LEU A 390 1.28 38.56 -3.64
C LEU A 390 0.89 37.09 -3.62
N ARG A 391 0.46 36.60 -2.45
CA ARG A 391 -0.19 35.29 -2.30
C ARG A 391 -1.68 35.50 -2.14
N TRP A 392 -2.44 34.65 -2.80
CA TRP A 392 -3.88 34.70 -2.86
C TRP A 392 -4.47 33.37 -2.43
N ALA A 393 -5.68 33.43 -1.88
CA ALA A 393 -6.52 32.27 -1.63
C ALA A 393 -7.96 32.55 -2.07
N SER A 394 -8.63 31.55 -2.64
CA SER A 394 -10.06 31.59 -2.99
C SER A 394 -10.70 30.22 -2.78
N HIS A 395 -12.03 30.16 -2.79
CA HIS A 395 -12.73 28.89 -3.00
C HIS A 395 -12.46 28.35 -4.42
N PRO A 396 -12.75 27.07 -4.72
CA PRO A 396 -12.43 26.44 -6.00
C PRO A 396 -13.26 27.02 -7.15
N ASP A 397 -14.46 27.52 -6.85
CA ASP A 397 -15.32 28.24 -7.79
C ASP A 397 -14.86 29.68 -8.06
N GLY A 398 -13.73 30.10 -7.48
CA GLY A 398 -13.15 31.44 -7.60
C GLY A 398 -13.80 32.48 -6.68
N SER A 399 -14.82 32.12 -5.91
CA SER A 399 -15.44 33.02 -4.94
C SER A 399 -14.52 33.27 -3.74
N GLY A 400 -14.72 34.40 -3.06
CA GLY A 400 -13.97 34.71 -1.83
C GLY A 400 -12.47 34.95 -2.03
N ALA A 401 -12.02 35.25 -3.25
CA ALA A 401 -10.62 35.55 -3.54
C ALA A 401 -10.11 36.72 -2.68
N ARG A 402 -9.03 36.48 -1.93
CA ARG A 402 -8.40 37.47 -1.06
C ARG A 402 -6.88 37.33 -1.05
N GLU A 403 -6.21 38.45 -0.87
CA GLU A 403 -4.78 38.49 -0.59
C GLU A 403 -4.53 37.89 0.81
N THR A 404 -3.61 36.93 0.91
CA THR A 404 -3.22 36.29 2.18
C THR A 404 -1.83 36.71 2.62
N GLU A 405 -0.97 37.10 1.68
CA GLU A 405 0.41 37.50 1.96
C GLU A 405 0.90 38.50 0.92
N ARG A 406 1.78 39.41 1.34
CA ARG A 406 2.50 40.32 0.46
C ARG A 406 3.94 40.43 0.92
N THR A 407 4.86 40.04 0.06
CA THR A 407 6.28 39.97 0.39
C THR A 407 7.09 40.60 -0.74
N PHE A 408 8.07 41.44 -0.39
CA PHE A 408 8.96 42.06 -1.36
C PHE A 408 10.18 41.16 -1.57
N TYR A 409 10.52 40.88 -2.81
CA TYR A 409 11.66 40.06 -3.19
C TYR A 409 12.70 40.87 -3.96
N LYS A 410 13.97 40.63 -3.64
CA LYS A 410 15.11 41.12 -4.42
C LYS A 410 15.98 39.95 -4.83
N ASN A 411 15.90 39.57 -6.10
CA ASN A 411 16.72 38.50 -6.68
C ASN A 411 16.54 37.15 -5.96
N GLY A 412 15.27 36.79 -5.72
CA GLY A 412 14.88 35.53 -5.08
C GLY A 412 14.95 35.53 -3.55
N ARG A 413 15.31 36.65 -2.91
CA ARG A 413 15.35 36.77 -1.44
C ARG A 413 14.25 37.70 -0.94
N ALA A 414 13.46 37.22 0.03
CA ALA A 414 12.52 38.06 0.75
C ALA A 414 13.29 39.14 1.53
N ALA A 415 12.78 40.37 1.52
CA ALA A 415 13.37 41.54 2.17
C ALA A 415 12.63 41.91 3.46
#